data_AF-A0AA92M0A7-F1
#
_entry.id   AF-A0AA92M0A7-F1
#
_cell.length_a   1.000
_cell.length_b   1.000
_cell.length_c   1.000
_cell.angle_alpha   90.00
_cell.angle_beta   90.00
_cell.angle_gamma   90.00
#
_symmetry.space_group_name_H-M   'P 1'
#
loop_
_entity.id
_entity.type
_entity.pdbx_description
1 polymer ?
#
loop_
_entity_poly.entity_id
_entity_poly.type
_entity_poly.pdbx_seq_one_letter_code
_entity_poly.pdbx_strand_id
1 'polypeptide(L)' 'MSQADVFHTETTTLYTPAWYSDKVREELELPLAPGDYKVTPGHGAERWTVTSLKDGTTVYSGIGPVEIRRTSAAK' A
#
# COMPACT_ATOMS: atom_id res chain seq x y z
N MET A 1 8.93 -32.57 -19.12
CA MET A 1 9.44 -31.37 -18.44
C MET A 1 8.24 -30.60 -17.93
N SER A 2 8.04 -30.51 -16.61
CA SER A 2 6.97 -29.69 -16.03
C SER A 2 7.61 -28.40 -15.54
N GLN A 3 7.48 -27.34 -16.32
CA GLN A 3 7.86 -26.00 -15.89
C GLN A 3 6.81 -25.59 -14.86
N ALA A 4 7.14 -25.72 -13.57
CA ALA A 4 6.38 -25.04 -12.55
C ALA A 4 6.52 -23.55 -12.84
N ASP A 5 5.46 -22.93 -13.37
CA ASP A 5 5.31 -21.48 -13.31
C ASP A 5 5.32 -21.11 -11.84
N VAL A 6 6.51 -20.79 -11.34
CA VAL A 6 6.68 -20.13 -10.05
C VAL A 6 6.17 -18.72 -10.26
N PHE A 7 4.85 -18.56 -10.24
CA PHE A 7 4.23 -17.25 -10.17
C PHE A 7 4.71 -16.63 -8.86
N HIS A 8 5.76 -15.81 -8.94
CA HIS A 8 5.96 -14.78 -7.93
C HIS A 8 4.72 -13.91 -8.00
N THR A 9 3.72 -14.21 -7.18
CA THR A 9 2.58 -13.33 -6.96
C THR A 9 3.14 -12.06 -6.32
N GLU A 10 3.51 -11.10 -7.16
CA GLU A 10 3.82 -9.75 -6.73
C GLU A 10 2.54 -9.21 -6.08
N THR A 11 2.61 -8.98 -4.77
CA THR A 11 1.55 -8.31 -4.02
C THR A 11 1.88 -6.83 -3.92
N THR A 12 0.85 -5.98 -3.91
CA THR A 12 1.04 -4.57 -3.61
C THR A 12 0.79 -4.37 -2.13
N THR A 13 1.73 -3.76 -1.42
CA THR A 13 1.61 -3.49 0.01
C THR A 13 1.65 -1.98 0.24
N LEU A 14 0.65 -1.49 0.98
CA LEU A 14 0.63 -0.17 1.59
C LEU A 14 1.27 -0.25 2.97
N TYR A 15 2.29 0.56 3.18
CA TYR A 15 2.95 0.75 4.47
C TYR A 15 2.44 2.04 5.12
N THR A 16 1.88 1.93 6.32
CA THR A 16 1.38 3.06 7.09
C THR A 16 2.13 3.15 8.42
N PRO A 17 2.35 4.35 8.98
CA PRO A 17 2.94 4.45 10.30
C PRO A 17 1.97 3.91 11.35
N ALA A 18 2.49 3.22 12.35
CA ALA A 18 1.70 2.83 13.51
C ALA A 18 1.40 4.08 14.37
N TRP A 19 0.17 4.22 14.87
CA TRP A 19 -0.20 5.38 15.70
C TRP A 19 0.59 5.46 17.03
N TYR A 20 1.13 4.33 17.49
CA TYR A 20 1.83 4.18 18.76
C TYR A 20 3.37 4.15 18.63
N SER A 21 3.92 4.19 17.41
CA SER A 21 5.36 4.13 17.21
C SER A 21 5.80 4.77 15.90
N ASP A 22 6.88 5.54 15.97
CA ASP A 22 7.59 6.11 14.83
C ASP A 22 8.48 5.11 14.09
N LYS A 23 8.74 3.94 14.70
CA LYS A 23 9.63 2.90 14.16
C LYS A 23 8.88 1.73 13.52
N VAL A 24 7.60 1.55 13.86
CA VAL A 24 6.78 0.46 13.34
C VAL A 24 5.94 0.95 12.16
N ARG A 25 5.89 0.13 11.11
CA ARG A 25 4.97 0.30 9.99
C ARG A 25 3.96 -0.84 10.00
N GLU A 26 2.70 -0.51 9.82
CA GLU A 26 1.63 -1.46 9.55
C GLU A 26 1.60 -1.72 8.04
N GLU A 27 1.25 -2.95 7.67
CA GLU A 27 1.21 -3.41 6.29
C GLU A 27 -0.24 -3.76 5.91
N LEU A 28 -0.69 -3.22 4.80
CA LEU A 28 -2.00 -3.51 4.22
C LEU A 28 -1.82 -3.98 2.78
N GLU A 29 -2.29 -5.19 2.46
CA GLU A 29 -2.30 -5.68 1.10
C GLU A 29 -3.35 -4.95 0.26
N LEU A 30 -2.95 -4.56 -0.95
CA LEU A 30 -3.78 -3.86 -1.91
C LEU A 30 -4.01 -4.74 -3.15
N PRO A 31 -5.26 -4.80 -3.66
CA PRO A 31 -5.62 -5.70 -4.74
C PRO A 31 -5.16 -5.25 -6.14
N LEU A 32 -4.71 -4.00 -6.29
CA LEU A 32 -4.28 -3.43 -7.58
C LEU A 32 -2.78 -3.17 -7.60
N ALA A 33 -2.23 -2.82 -8.76
CA ALA A 33 -0.81 -2.48 -8.86
C ALA A 33 -0.50 -1.13 -8.16
N PRO A 34 0.75 -0.86 -7.73
CA PRO A 34 1.06 0.41 -7.04
C PRO A 34 0.70 1.66 -7.86
N GLY A 35 0.88 1.60 -9.17
CA GLY A 35 0.58 2.72 -10.08
C GLY A 35 -0.92 3.00 -10.24
N ASP A 36 -1.79 2.10 -9.77
CA ASP A 36 -3.25 2.28 -9.77
C ASP A 36 -3.73 3.08 -8.55
N TYR A 37 -2.82 3.58 -7.71
CA TYR A 37 -3.15 4.34 -6.52
C TYR A 37 -2.55 5.74 -6.54
N LYS A 38 -3.31 6.70 -6.03
CA LYS A 38 -2.88 8.06 -5.76
C LYS A 38 -2.74 8.27 -4.27
N VAL A 39 -1.54 8.63 -3.82
CA VAL A 39 -1.30 9.10 -2.46
C VAL A 39 -1.49 10.61 -2.43
N THR A 40 -2.38 11.10 -1.55
CA THR A 40 -2.56 12.52 -1.30
C THR A 40 -2.04 12.84 0.11
N PRO A 41 -0.99 13.66 0.24
CA PRO A 41 -0.49 14.09 1.55
C PRO A 41 -1.54 14.86 2.34
N GLY A 42 -1.61 14.60 3.65
CA GLY A 42 -2.35 15.45 4.57
C GLY A 42 -1.50 16.66 4.98
N HIS A 43 -2.09 17.87 4.96
CA HIS A 43 -1.45 19.09 5.46
C HIS A 43 -2.01 19.49 6.84
N GLY A 44 -1.13 19.71 7.82
CA GLY A 44 -1.53 20.12 9.17
C GLY A 44 -2.37 19.05 9.89
N ALA A 45 -3.64 19.36 10.16
CA ALA A 45 -4.59 18.44 10.79
C ALA A 45 -5.28 17.48 9.80
N GLU A 46 -5.01 17.61 8.50
CA GLU A 46 -5.61 16.76 7.48
C GLU A 46 -4.95 15.37 7.43
N ARG A 47 -5.76 14.37 7.06
CA ARG A 47 -5.31 12.97 6.93
C ARG A 47 -4.63 12.74 5.58
N TRP A 48 -3.65 11.84 5.58
CA TRP A 48 -3.14 11.24 4.35
C TRP A 48 -4.19 10.31 3.78
N THR A 49 -4.38 10.35 2.46
CA THR A 49 -5.31 9.46 1.78
C THR A 49 -4.65 8.67 0.67
N VAL A 50 -5.11 7.45 0.48
CA VAL A 50 -4.77 6.62 -0.68
C VAL A 50 -6.05 6.32 -1.43
N THR A 51 -6.10 6.72 -2.69
CA THR A 51 -7.28 6.56 -3.54
C THR A 51 -6.94 5.70 -4.74
N SER A 52 -7.78 4.71 -5.02
CA SER A 52 -7.73 3.93 -6.25
C SER A 52 -8.09 4.82 -7.44
N LEU A 53 -7.22 4.84 -8.45
CA LEU A 53 -7.43 5.58 -9.69
C LEU A 53 -8.43 4.89 -10.63
N LYS A 54 -8.74 3.60 -10.40
CA LYS A 54 -9.66 2.84 -11.25
C LYS A 54 -11.11 3.26 -11.04
N ASP A 55 -11.50 3.50 -9.80
CA ASP A 55 -12.89 3.71 -9.37
C ASP A 55 -13.06 4.93 -8.45
N GLY A 56 -11.96 5.58 -8.04
CA GLY A 56 -11.99 6.72 -7.14
C GLY A 56 -12.18 6.34 -5.66
N THR A 57 -12.14 5.06 -5.31
CA THR A 57 -12.36 4.60 -3.92
C THR A 57 -11.16 4.94 -3.05
N THR A 58 -11.40 5.57 -1.90
CA THR A 58 -10.36 5.79 -0.87
C THR A 58 -10.15 4.51 -0.07
N VAL A 59 -8.99 3.87 -0.25
CA VAL A 59 -8.61 2.62 0.43
C VAL A 59 -7.88 2.85 1.75
N TYR A 60 -7.37 4.06 1.98
CA TYR A 60 -6.77 4.47 3.25
C TYR A 60 -7.03 5.95 3.54
N SER A 61 -7.29 6.28 4.81
CA SER A 61 -7.38 7.65 5.31
C SER A 61 -6.87 7.70 6.74
N GLY A 62 -5.68 8.25 6.96
CA GLY A 62 -5.01 8.14 8.26
C GLY A 62 -3.84 9.08 8.46
N ILE A 63 -2.95 8.69 9.38
CA ILE A 63 -1.89 9.54 9.90
C ILE A 63 -0.62 9.31 9.10
N GLY A 64 0.07 10.39 8.79
CA GLY A 64 1.48 10.38 8.40
C GLY A 64 1.78 9.85 7.00
N PRO A 65 3.05 9.99 6.57
CA PRO A 65 3.49 9.56 5.25
C PRO A 65 3.28 8.07 5.05
N VAL A 66 2.65 7.71 3.94
CA VAL A 66 2.42 6.33 3.53
C VAL A 66 3.23 5.99 2.29
N GLU A 67 3.50 4.71 2.11
CA GLU A 67 4.31 4.22 0.99
C GLU A 67 3.66 2.99 0.36
N ILE A 68 3.61 2.93 -0.97
CA ILE A 68 3.07 1.78 -1.70
C ILE A 68 4.21 1.11 -2.45
N ARG A 69 4.43 -0.19 -2.21
CA ARG A 69 5.49 -0.97 -2.86
C ARG A 69 4.93 -2.25 -3.45
N ARG A 70 5.60 -2.78 -4.47
CA ARG A 70 5.46 -4.20 -4.80
C ARG A 70 6.32 -5.00 -3.84
N THR A 71 5.71 -5.96 -3.18
CA THR A 71 6.40 -6.95 -2.36
C THR A 71 6.32 -8.28 -3.09
N SER A 72 7.46 -8.96 -3.15
CA SER A 72 7.46 -10.37 -3.50
C SER A 72 7.08 -11.11 -2.23
N ALA A 73 6.06 -11.96 -2.27
CA ALA A 73 5.85 -12.90 -1.18
C ALA A 73 7.06 -13.84 -1.11
N ALA A 74 8.02 -13.53 -0.24
CA ALA A 74 9.08 -14.46 0.13
C ALA A 74 8.44 -15.52 1.02
N LYS A 75 8.32 -16.73 0.48
CA LYS A 75 7.82 -17.92 1.18
C LYS A 75 8.76 -18.31 2.34
#